data_AF-A0A0P9HTS9-F1
#
_entry.id   AF-A0A0P9HTS9-F1
#
_cell.length_a   1.000
_cell.length_b   1.000
_cell.length_c   1.000
_cell.angle_alpha   90.00
_cell.angle_beta   90.00
_cell.angle_gamma   90.00
#
_symmetry.space_group_name_H-M   'P 1'
#
loop_
_entity.id
_entity.type
_entity.pdbx_description
1 polymer ?
#
loop_
_entity_poly.entity_id
_entity_poly.type
_entity_poly.pdbx_seq_one_letter_code
_entity_poly.pdbx_strand_id
1 'polypeptide(L)'
;METSERFKFNSRLPFDPGFLKQEHAIDIEDQTLLSLSQYQECWNMDEYVYRILTTEEIVEMLDFLQDLACHRGICPLLTDDQSNYIGLYTDGPLRDKIGYLNHEETDLSPGFRHMERFIAKSLQTPGAEWDLLERDYPVVSDRDEQHAHSEIDLNVIQEIDRLLLQEELDEDYMQQLIFSKLTIMPYAESERICRYLTSDDMFIQEKAVMLLRKRNYTPAARALFEVAQNGMHNGRMAAIFALKQFRTEESKRLLKELEAVLPKQYFT
;
A
#
# COMPACT_ATOMS: atom_id res chain seq x y z
N MET A 1 -34.86 -27.92 -18.30
CA MET A 1 -34.56 -27.47 -16.93
C MET A 1 -33.20 -26.80 -16.99
N GLU A 2 -33.22 -25.51 -16.65
CA GLU A 2 -32.11 -24.57 -16.45
C GLU A 2 -31.11 -24.39 -17.59
N THR A 3 -31.56 -23.54 -18.50
CA THR A 3 -30.78 -22.76 -19.46
C THR A 3 -29.65 -21.99 -18.78
N SER A 4 -28.46 -22.18 -19.31
CA SER A 4 -27.24 -21.40 -19.13
C SER A 4 -27.46 -19.89 -19.39
N GLU A 5 -27.87 -19.16 -18.36
CA GLU A 5 -27.75 -17.70 -18.27
C GLU A 5 -26.47 -17.30 -17.51
N ARG A 6 -25.35 -17.99 -17.75
CA ARG A 6 -24.04 -17.49 -17.31
C ARG A 6 -23.60 -16.36 -18.25
N PHE A 7 -23.75 -15.14 -17.74
CA PHE A 7 -22.98 -13.94 -18.06
C PHE A 7 -22.81 -13.58 -19.55
N LYS A 8 -23.81 -12.87 -20.09
CA LYS A 8 -23.57 -11.92 -21.17
C LYS A 8 -23.17 -10.57 -20.58
N PHE A 9 -21.94 -10.46 -20.08
CA PHE A 9 -21.29 -9.15 -19.97
C PHE A 9 -21.06 -8.65 -21.40
N ASN A 10 -21.93 -7.80 -21.91
CA ASN A 10 -21.67 -7.11 -23.17
C ASN A 10 -20.52 -6.11 -22.95
N SER A 11 -19.29 -6.59 -23.14
CA SER A 11 -18.12 -5.89 -23.70
C SER A 11 -18.03 -4.36 -23.47
N ARG A 12 -17.78 -3.92 -22.24
CA ARG A 12 -17.36 -2.52 -21.99
C ARG A 12 -15.96 -2.37 -21.43
N LEU A 13 -15.38 -3.42 -20.84
CA LEU A 13 -13.99 -3.38 -20.41
C LEU A 13 -13.06 -3.49 -21.64
N PRO A 14 -11.96 -2.71 -21.68
CA PRO A 14 -10.94 -2.83 -22.74
C PRO A 14 -10.14 -4.14 -22.70
N PHE A 15 -10.30 -4.94 -21.64
CA PHE A 15 -9.65 -6.24 -21.50
C PHE A 15 -10.66 -7.38 -21.37
N ASP A 16 -10.19 -8.61 -21.62
CA ASP A 16 -10.97 -9.86 -21.49
C ASP A 16 -10.60 -10.61 -20.19
N PRO A 17 -11.46 -10.56 -19.15
CA PRO A 17 -11.21 -11.28 -17.90
C PRO A 17 -11.17 -12.80 -18.08
N GLY A 18 -11.91 -13.34 -19.06
CA GLY A 18 -11.94 -14.77 -19.36
C GLY A 18 -10.60 -15.25 -19.92
N PHE A 19 -10.00 -14.45 -20.81
CA PHE A 19 -8.65 -14.69 -21.31
C PHE A 19 -7.61 -14.64 -20.18
N LEU A 20 -7.62 -13.60 -19.35
CA LEU A 20 -6.68 -13.47 -18.22
C LEU A 20 -6.78 -14.65 -17.24
N LYS A 21 -8.00 -15.12 -16.98
CA LYS A 21 -8.25 -16.30 -16.14
C LYS A 21 -7.71 -17.59 -16.75
N GLN A 22 -7.90 -17.79 -18.05
CA GLN A 22 -7.52 -19.03 -18.74
C GLN A 22 -6.02 -19.11 -18.99
N GLU A 23 -5.42 -18.04 -19.49
CA GLU A 23 -4.03 -18.05 -19.95
C GLU A 23 -3.03 -17.62 -18.87
N HIS A 24 -3.45 -16.78 -17.92
CA HIS A 24 -2.56 -16.22 -16.88
C HIS A 24 -2.97 -16.58 -15.45
N ALA A 25 -3.98 -17.44 -15.27
CA ALA A 25 -4.54 -17.81 -13.96
C ALA A 25 -4.97 -16.62 -13.09
N ILE A 26 -5.28 -15.48 -13.71
CA ILE A 26 -5.74 -14.26 -13.03
C ILE A 26 -7.27 -14.28 -12.95
N ASP A 27 -7.79 -14.60 -11.77
CA ASP A 27 -9.22 -14.60 -11.50
C ASP A 27 -9.65 -13.31 -10.78
N ILE A 28 -10.28 -12.40 -11.52
CA ILE A 28 -10.78 -11.12 -11.02
C ILE A 28 -12.23 -11.29 -10.60
N GLU A 29 -12.56 -10.86 -9.39
CA GLU A 29 -13.92 -10.99 -8.85
C GLU A 29 -14.96 -10.17 -9.65
N ASP A 30 -16.18 -10.72 -9.77
CA ASP A 30 -17.30 -10.10 -10.49
C ASP A 30 -17.57 -8.68 -10.00
N GLN A 31 -17.45 -8.42 -8.70
CA GLN A 31 -17.70 -7.11 -8.10
C GLN A 31 -16.67 -6.06 -8.55
N THR A 32 -15.41 -6.46 -8.69
CA THR A 32 -14.34 -5.62 -9.23
C THR A 32 -14.57 -5.33 -10.71
N LEU A 33 -14.96 -6.36 -11.49
CA LEU A 33 -15.31 -6.19 -12.91
C LEU A 33 -16.50 -5.24 -13.12
N LEU A 34 -17.52 -5.33 -12.25
CA LEU A 34 -18.66 -4.42 -12.26
C LEU A 34 -18.24 -2.98 -11.98
N SER A 35 -17.40 -2.73 -10.98
CA SER A 35 -16.92 -1.38 -10.66
C SER A 35 -16.02 -0.79 -11.74
N LEU A 36 -15.16 -1.59 -12.35
CA LEU A 36 -14.35 -1.15 -13.50
C LEU A 36 -15.24 -0.83 -14.71
N SER A 37 -16.29 -1.61 -14.94
CA SER A 37 -17.25 -1.33 -16.03
C SER A 37 -17.96 0.00 -15.81
N GLN A 38 -18.41 0.27 -14.58
CA GLN A 38 -19.01 1.56 -14.21
C GLN A 38 -18.03 2.72 -14.39
N TYR A 39 -16.77 2.53 -13.98
CA TYR A 39 -15.73 3.53 -14.19
C TYR A 39 -15.55 3.85 -15.67
N GLN A 40 -15.42 2.83 -16.51
CA GLN A 40 -15.23 2.98 -17.95
C GLN A 40 -16.39 3.72 -18.63
N GLU A 41 -17.61 3.57 -18.12
CA GLU A 41 -18.80 4.29 -18.64
C GLU A 41 -18.80 5.77 -18.30
N CYS A 42 -18.19 6.15 -17.18
CA CYS A 42 -18.07 7.54 -16.73
C CYS A 42 -16.74 8.18 -17.10
N TRP A 43 -15.77 7.39 -17.57
CA TRP A 43 -14.41 7.85 -17.82
C TRP A 43 -14.35 8.82 -18.99
N ASN A 44 -13.63 9.92 -18.76
CA ASN A 44 -13.32 10.95 -19.75
C ASN A 44 -11.85 11.37 -19.58
N MET A 45 -11.09 11.35 -20.67
CA MET A 45 -9.66 11.68 -20.69
C MET A 45 -9.37 13.10 -20.21
N ASP A 46 -10.32 14.03 -20.37
CA ASP A 46 -10.15 15.43 -19.92
C ASP A 46 -10.33 15.60 -18.40
N GLU A 47 -10.90 14.61 -17.71
CA GLU A 47 -11.29 14.72 -16.30
C GLU A 47 -10.59 13.72 -15.39
N TYR A 48 -10.19 12.56 -15.89
CA TYR A 48 -9.66 11.46 -15.07
C TYR A 48 -8.23 11.10 -15.44
N VAL A 49 -7.41 10.89 -14.41
CA VAL A 49 -5.98 10.56 -14.56
C VAL A 49 -5.77 9.16 -15.12
N TYR A 50 -6.51 8.17 -14.62
CA TYR A 50 -6.25 6.77 -14.92
C TYR A 50 -7.21 6.23 -15.96
N ARG A 51 -6.71 5.53 -16.98
CA ARG A 51 -7.53 4.74 -17.91
C ARG A 51 -7.35 3.25 -17.66
N ILE A 52 -8.35 2.45 -18.02
CA ILE A 52 -8.23 0.99 -17.97
C ILE A 52 -7.33 0.49 -19.12
N LEU A 53 -6.45 -0.46 -18.81
CA LEU A 53 -5.56 -1.10 -19.78
C LEU A 53 -6.32 -2.07 -20.71
N THR A 54 -5.82 -2.26 -21.93
CA THR A 54 -6.31 -3.35 -22.82
C THR A 54 -5.73 -4.70 -22.42
N THR A 55 -6.29 -5.79 -22.96
CA THR A 55 -5.73 -7.14 -22.74
C THR A 55 -4.24 -7.20 -23.12
N GLU A 56 -3.88 -6.64 -24.26
CA GLU A 56 -2.50 -6.66 -24.77
C GLU A 56 -1.56 -5.91 -23.82
N GLU A 57 -1.95 -4.72 -23.36
CA GLU A 57 -1.14 -3.93 -22.43
C GLU A 57 -0.97 -4.64 -21.07
N ILE A 58 -2.03 -5.29 -20.57
CA ILE A 58 -1.94 -6.08 -19.33
C ILE A 58 -0.94 -7.23 -19.51
N VAL A 59 -1.03 -7.97 -20.61
CA VAL A 59 -0.13 -9.10 -20.88
C VAL A 59 1.32 -8.64 -21.02
N GLU A 60 1.58 -7.58 -21.78
CA GLU A 60 2.93 -7.01 -21.91
C GLU A 60 3.51 -6.60 -20.55
N MET A 61 2.68 -6.00 -19.69
CA MET A 61 3.10 -5.63 -18.35
C MET A 61 3.31 -6.83 -17.43
N LEU A 62 2.47 -7.86 -17.49
CA LEU A 62 2.67 -9.10 -16.73
C LEU A 62 3.99 -9.77 -17.12
N ASP A 63 4.31 -9.79 -18.42
CA ASP A 63 5.55 -10.35 -18.94
C ASP A 63 6.78 -9.60 -18.43
N PHE A 64 6.69 -8.28 -18.23
CA PHE A 64 7.73 -7.48 -17.61
C PHE A 64 7.82 -7.68 -16.09
N LEU A 65 6.69 -7.72 -15.40
CA LEU A 65 6.62 -7.78 -13.93
C LEU A 65 6.99 -9.16 -13.36
N GLN A 66 6.79 -10.24 -14.12
CA GLN A 66 7.06 -11.62 -13.63
C GLN A 66 8.53 -11.85 -13.22
N ASP A 67 9.46 -11.11 -13.84
CA ASP A 67 10.90 -11.18 -13.56
C ASP A 67 11.26 -10.53 -12.23
N LEU A 68 10.38 -9.69 -11.69
CA LEU A 68 10.54 -9.00 -10.41
C LEU A 68 9.77 -9.75 -9.33
N ALA A 69 10.49 -10.45 -8.44
CA ALA A 69 9.88 -11.28 -7.39
C ALA A 69 8.84 -10.52 -6.55
N CYS A 70 9.10 -9.25 -6.26
CA CYS A 70 8.23 -8.39 -5.48
C CYS A 70 6.92 -7.97 -6.17
N HIS A 71 6.81 -8.11 -7.49
CA HIS A 71 5.61 -7.80 -8.27
C HIS A 71 4.74 -9.03 -8.59
N ARG A 72 5.19 -10.22 -8.18
CA ARG A 72 4.44 -11.46 -8.42
C ARG A 72 3.07 -11.40 -7.75
N GLY A 73 2.05 -11.83 -8.49
CA GLY A 73 0.67 -11.81 -8.01
C GLY A 73 0.03 -10.42 -8.02
N ILE A 74 0.59 -9.45 -8.76
CA ILE A 74 -0.03 -8.14 -9.00
C ILE A 74 -0.40 -8.03 -10.48
N CYS A 75 -1.67 -7.82 -10.77
CA CYS A 75 -2.17 -7.54 -12.11
C CYS A 75 -2.38 -6.02 -12.27
N PRO A 76 -1.63 -5.33 -13.15
CA PRO A 76 -1.92 -3.94 -13.47
C PRO A 76 -3.25 -3.88 -14.23
N LEU A 77 -4.12 -2.93 -13.86
CA LEU A 77 -5.45 -2.80 -14.48
C LEU A 77 -5.72 -1.38 -15.00
N LEU A 78 -5.10 -0.36 -14.41
CA LEU A 78 -5.21 1.02 -14.86
C LEU A 78 -3.83 1.67 -14.99
N THR A 79 -3.72 2.69 -15.84
CA THR A 79 -2.49 3.46 -16.08
C THR A 79 -2.80 4.95 -16.20
N ASP A 80 -1.83 5.80 -15.84
CA ASP A 80 -1.85 7.26 -16.10
C ASP A 80 -1.16 7.64 -17.42
N ASP A 81 -0.75 6.64 -18.23
CA ASP A 81 0.07 6.80 -19.44
C ASP A 81 1.45 7.43 -19.20
N GLN A 82 1.91 7.48 -17.94
CA GLN A 82 3.22 8.01 -17.52
C GLN A 82 4.05 6.95 -16.79
N SER A 83 3.87 5.68 -17.16
CA SER A 83 4.55 4.52 -16.57
C SER A 83 4.19 4.28 -15.09
N ASN A 84 3.01 4.71 -14.66
CA ASN A 84 2.48 4.31 -13.35
C ASN A 84 1.17 3.55 -13.49
N TYR A 85 0.97 2.58 -12.61
CA TYR A 85 -0.15 1.65 -12.72
C TYR A 85 -0.90 1.48 -11.40
N ILE A 86 -2.21 1.27 -11.51
CA ILE A 86 -3.03 0.79 -10.40
C ILE A 86 -3.11 -0.73 -10.52
N GLY A 87 -2.57 -1.42 -9.52
CA GLY A 87 -2.47 -2.88 -9.51
C GLY A 87 -3.44 -3.53 -8.55
N LEU A 88 -4.03 -4.64 -8.98
CA LEU A 88 -4.80 -5.55 -8.16
C LEU A 88 -3.90 -6.70 -7.71
N TYR A 89 -3.83 -6.94 -6.41
CA TYR A 89 -3.26 -8.17 -5.89
C TYR A 89 -4.19 -9.35 -6.22
N THR A 90 -3.74 -10.27 -7.06
CA THR A 90 -4.53 -11.41 -7.54
C THR A 90 -4.23 -12.70 -6.79
N ASP A 91 -3.16 -12.74 -5.99
CA ASP A 91 -2.77 -13.92 -5.23
C ASP A 91 -2.14 -13.56 -3.87
N GLY A 92 -1.99 -14.57 -3.02
CA GLY A 92 -1.36 -14.46 -1.72
C GLY A 92 -2.21 -13.71 -0.69
N PRO A 93 -1.62 -13.33 0.45
CA PRO A 93 -2.36 -12.75 1.58
C PRO A 93 -2.95 -11.37 1.27
N LEU A 94 -2.40 -10.67 0.27
CA LEU A 94 -2.84 -9.34 -0.14
C LEU A 94 -3.94 -9.38 -1.19
N ARG A 95 -4.43 -10.57 -1.58
CA ARG A 95 -5.46 -10.74 -2.62
C ARG A 95 -6.62 -9.74 -2.43
N ASP A 96 -7.07 -9.21 -3.56
CA ASP A 96 -8.13 -8.21 -3.74
C ASP A 96 -7.78 -6.78 -3.30
N LYS A 97 -6.61 -6.56 -2.68
CA LYS A 97 -6.14 -5.22 -2.33
C LYS A 97 -5.56 -4.48 -3.54
N ILE A 98 -5.53 -3.15 -3.45
CA ILE A 98 -5.08 -2.28 -4.55
C ILE A 98 -3.80 -1.55 -4.15
N GLY A 99 -2.76 -1.72 -4.95
CA GLY A 99 -1.47 -1.03 -4.86
C GLY A 99 -1.28 -0.04 -6.00
N TYR A 100 -0.22 0.76 -5.87
CA TYR A 100 0.25 1.67 -6.92
C TYR A 100 1.67 1.28 -7.30
N LEU A 101 1.87 1.04 -8.59
CA LEU A 101 3.14 0.64 -9.17
C LEU A 101 3.74 1.90 -9.78
N ASN A 102 4.67 2.50 -9.06
CA ASN A 102 5.38 3.69 -9.48
C ASN A 102 6.76 3.27 -10.04
N HIS A 103 7.16 3.84 -11.17
CA HIS A 103 8.47 3.59 -11.77
C HIS A 103 9.64 4.26 -11.00
N GLU A 104 9.35 5.27 -10.16
CA GLU A 104 10.34 5.99 -9.34
C GLU A 104 10.50 5.41 -7.93
N GLU A 105 9.43 4.90 -7.32
CA GLU A 105 9.41 4.36 -5.95
C GLU A 105 8.83 2.95 -5.90
N THR A 106 9.52 2.03 -5.21
CA THR A 106 9.16 0.60 -5.19
C THR A 106 8.23 0.22 -4.03
N ASP A 107 7.53 1.14 -3.38
CA ASP A 107 6.62 0.79 -2.28
C ASP A 107 5.28 0.27 -2.82
N LEU A 108 5.14 -1.06 -2.84
CA LEU A 108 3.96 -1.74 -3.36
C LEU A 108 2.85 -1.91 -2.31
N SER A 109 3.00 -1.32 -1.12
CA SER A 109 2.00 -1.43 -0.06
C SER A 109 0.61 -1.04 -0.56
N PRO A 110 -0.45 -1.81 -0.20
CA PRO A 110 -1.80 -1.44 -0.59
C PRO A 110 -2.23 -0.07 -0.06
N GLY A 111 -2.90 0.70 -0.92
CA GLY A 111 -3.59 1.94 -0.54
C GLY A 111 -5.09 1.74 -0.30
N PHE A 112 -5.72 0.81 -1.03
CA PHE A 112 -7.16 0.52 -0.89
C PHE A 112 -7.40 -0.96 -0.56
N ARG A 113 -8.51 -1.22 0.14
CA ARG A 113 -8.94 -2.57 0.49
C ARG A 113 -9.38 -3.36 -0.73
N HIS A 114 -10.10 -2.72 -1.64
CA HIS A 114 -10.68 -3.30 -2.84
C HIS A 114 -10.86 -2.24 -3.95
N MET A 115 -11.02 -2.69 -5.19
CA MET A 115 -11.10 -1.82 -6.38
C MET A 115 -12.28 -0.84 -6.32
N GLU A 116 -13.42 -1.29 -5.80
CA GLU A 116 -14.65 -0.50 -5.67
C GLU A 116 -14.41 0.80 -4.91
N ARG A 117 -13.55 0.74 -3.88
CA ARG A 117 -13.22 1.90 -3.04
C ARG A 117 -12.30 2.87 -3.77
N PHE A 118 -11.30 2.36 -4.48
CA PHE A 118 -10.47 3.17 -5.36
C PHE A 118 -11.33 3.90 -6.40
N ILE A 119 -12.16 3.17 -7.15
CA ILE A 119 -13.03 3.73 -8.18
C ILE A 119 -13.99 4.77 -7.59
N ALA A 120 -14.61 4.49 -6.45
CA ALA A 120 -15.50 5.45 -5.80
C ALA A 120 -14.78 6.76 -5.44
N LYS A 121 -13.52 6.69 -4.97
CA LYS A 121 -12.71 7.88 -4.65
C LYS A 121 -12.26 8.63 -5.89
N SER A 122 -11.83 7.93 -6.94
CA SER A 122 -11.47 8.53 -8.22
C SER A 122 -12.65 9.28 -8.85
N LEU A 123 -13.86 8.71 -8.79
CA LEU A 123 -15.09 9.36 -9.28
C LEU A 123 -15.52 10.55 -8.43
N GLN A 124 -15.28 10.52 -7.11
CA GLN A 124 -15.58 11.64 -6.20
C GLN A 124 -14.58 12.80 -6.33
N THR A 125 -13.37 12.54 -6.82
CA THR A 125 -12.32 13.55 -6.97
C THR A 125 -11.65 13.41 -8.34
N PRO A 126 -12.34 13.82 -9.43
CA PRO A 126 -11.75 13.83 -10.77
C PRO A 126 -10.44 14.62 -10.80
N GLY A 127 -9.47 14.15 -11.58
CA GLY A 127 -8.14 14.74 -11.69
C GLY A 127 -7.18 14.48 -10.52
N ALA A 128 -7.61 13.80 -9.46
CA ALA A 128 -6.72 13.44 -8.36
C ALA A 128 -5.82 12.25 -8.71
N GLU A 129 -4.51 12.47 -8.59
CA GLU A 129 -3.48 11.43 -8.61
C GLU A 129 -3.49 10.58 -7.32
N TRP A 130 -2.75 9.47 -7.31
CA TRP A 130 -2.77 8.47 -6.24
C TRP A 130 -2.56 9.07 -4.85
N ASP A 131 -1.60 9.99 -4.70
CA ASP A 131 -1.28 10.58 -3.41
C ASP A 131 -2.27 11.61 -2.91
N LEU A 132 -3.12 12.13 -3.81
CA LEU A 132 -4.20 13.06 -3.47
C LEU A 132 -5.50 12.35 -3.11
N LEU A 133 -5.62 11.04 -3.40
CA LEU A 133 -6.79 10.25 -3.05
C LEU A 133 -6.79 9.88 -1.56
N GLU A 134 -7.97 9.97 -0.94
CA GLU A 134 -8.20 9.45 0.40
C GLU A 134 -8.20 7.92 0.38
N ARG A 135 -7.11 7.34 0.86
CA ARG A 135 -6.83 5.90 0.91
C ARG A 135 -7.40 5.22 2.15
N ASP A 136 -7.60 3.91 2.07
CA ASP A 136 -8.00 3.09 3.22
C ASP A 136 -6.83 2.80 4.15
N TYR A 137 -5.63 2.75 3.60
CA TYR A 137 -4.41 2.47 4.33
C TYR A 137 -3.38 3.62 4.20
N PRO A 138 -2.50 3.75 5.20
CA PRO A 138 -2.61 3.14 6.53
C PRO A 138 -3.78 3.72 7.32
N VAL A 139 -4.37 2.92 8.20
CA VAL A 139 -5.36 3.41 9.17
C VAL A 139 -4.63 4.35 10.14
N VAL A 140 -5.09 5.60 10.24
CA VAL A 140 -4.40 6.67 10.99
C VAL A 140 -5.01 7.00 12.35
N SER A 141 -6.23 6.51 12.63
CA SER A 141 -6.87 6.66 13.93
C SER A 141 -7.84 5.52 14.24
N ASP A 142 -8.08 5.27 15.52
CA ASP A 142 -9.10 4.32 16.00
C ASP A 142 -10.52 4.65 15.49
N ARG A 143 -10.79 5.91 15.12
CA ARG A 143 -12.11 6.33 14.61
C ARG A 143 -12.34 5.89 13.18
N ASP A 144 -11.27 5.78 12.41
CA ASP A 144 -11.30 5.34 11.02
C ASP A 144 -11.33 3.81 10.95
N GLU A 145 -11.06 3.15 12.07
CA GLU A 145 -10.99 1.71 12.21
C GLU A 145 -12.38 1.10 12.41
N GLN A 146 -12.85 0.35 11.41
CA GLN A 146 -14.07 -0.45 11.52
C GLN A 146 -13.70 -1.87 11.99
N HIS A 147 -14.31 -2.33 13.07
CA HIS A 147 -13.93 -3.60 13.72
C HIS A 147 -13.84 -4.80 12.77
N ALA A 148 -14.82 -4.97 11.87
CA ALA A 148 -14.82 -6.07 10.89
C ALA A 148 -13.64 -5.99 9.90
N HIS A 149 -13.23 -4.77 9.51
CA HIS A 149 -12.07 -4.58 8.65
C HIS A 149 -10.77 -4.91 9.38
N SER A 150 -10.67 -4.58 10.67
CA SER A 150 -9.51 -4.91 11.50
C SER A 150 -9.30 -6.41 11.62
N GLU A 151 -10.35 -7.20 11.80
CA GLU A 151 -10.24 -8.67 11.88
C GLU A 151 -9.71 -9.26 10.57
N ILE A 152 -10.21 -8.77 9.43
CA ILE A 152 -9.71 -9.18 8.11
C ILE A 152 -8.23 -8.81 7.95
N ASP A 153 -7.83 -7.59 8.31
CA ASP A 153 -6.44 -7.15 8.21
C ASP A 153 -5.51 -7.94 9.14
N LEU A 154 -5.97 -8.27 10.34
CA LEU A 154 -5.23 -9.12 11.27
C LEU A 154 -4.99 -10.51 10.69
N ASN A 155 -5.98 -11.09 9.99
CA ASN A 155 -5.80 -12.38 9.32
C ASN A 155 -4.76 -12.28 8.20
N VAL A 156 -4.83 -11.22 7.38
CA VAL A 156 -3.82 -10.95 6.33
C VAL A 156 -2.42 -10.82 6.94
N ILE A 157 -2.28 -10.07 8.04
CA ILE A 157 -1.01 -9.90 8.75
C ILE A 157 -0.48 -11.24 9.28
N GLN A 158 -1.34 -12.11 9.80
CA GLN A 158 -0.94 -13.43 10.26
C GLN A 158 -0.49 -14.35 9.12
N GLU A 159 -1.06 -14.20 7.93
CA GLU A 159 -0.61 -14.92 6.74
C GLU A 159 0.73 -14.40 6.24
N ILE A 160 0.92 -13.08 6.21
CA ILE A 160 2.23 -12.48 5.92
C ILE A 160 3.28 -12.93 6.94
N ASP A 161 2.94 -12.95 8.23
CA ASP A 161 3.83 -13.45 9.28
C ASP A 161 4.23 -14.91 9.04
N ARG A 162 3.33 -15.75 8.54
CA ARG A 162 3.63 -17.14 8.16
C ARG A 162 4.55 -17.22 6.95
N LEU A 163 4.36 -16.36 5.95
CA LEU A 163 5.24 -16.29 4.78
C LEU A 163 6.65 -15.86 5.18
N LEU A 164 6.79 -14.82 6.01
CA LEU A 164 8.07 -14.29 6.48
C LEU A 164 8.91 -15.28 7.31
N LEU A 165 8.33 -16.43 7.71
CA LEU A 165 9.05 -17.52 8.37
C LEU A 165 9.65 -18.53 7.38
N GLN A 166 9.34 -18.44 6.09
CA GLN A 166 9.90 -19.32 5.06
C GLN A 166 11.38 -19.03 4.87
N GLU A 167 12.18 -20.10 4.78
CA GLU A 167 13.58 -20.00 4.41
C GLU A 167 13.69 -19.63 2.91
N GLU A 168 14.70 -18.83 2.53
CA GLU A 168 15.01 -18.45 1.14
C GLU A 168 13.99 -17.54 0.43
N LEU A 169 13.27 -16.69 1.17
CA LEU A 169 12.53 -15.58 0.55
C LEU A 169 13.48 -14.61 -0.15
N ASP A 170 13.10 -14.20 -1.35
CA ASP A 170 13.73 -13.09 -2.06
C ASP A 170 13.70 -11.81 -1.20
N GLU A 171 14.82 -11.08 -1.15
CA GLU A 171 14.99 -9.93 -0.25
C GLU A 171 14.01 -8.80 -0.57
N ASP A 172 13.80 -8.50 -1.86
CA ASP A 172 12.87 -7.45 -2.30
C ASP A 172 11.42 -7.86 -1.97
N TYR A 173 11.07 -9.12 -2.21
CA TYR A 173 9.74 -9.62 -1.86
C TYR A 173 9.50 -9.60 -0.35
N MET A 174 10.49 -10.02 0.46
CA MET A 174 10.43 -9.94 1.93
C MET A 174 10.21 -8.50 2.39
N GLN A 175 10.95 -7.53 1.82
CA GLN A 175 10.80 -6.12 2.14
C GLN A 175 9.37 -5.64 1.84
N GLN A 176 8.81 -5.97 0.66
CA GLN A 176 7.44 -5.57 0.30
C GLN A 176 6.36 -6.22 1.16
N LEU A 177 6.55 -7.46 1.60
CA LEU A 177 5.68 -8.11 2.58
C LEU A 177 5.69 -7.35 3.91
N ILE A 178 6.87 -6.93 4.38
CA ILE A 178 7.00 -6.14 5.61
C ILE A 178 6.35 -4.76 5.44
N PHE A 179 6.58 -4.07 4.32
CA PHE A 179 5.95 -2.78 4.04
C PHE A 179 4.43 -2.88 4.03
N SER A 180 3.90 -3.88 3.33
CA SER A 180 2.46 -4.16 3.26
C SER A 180 1.90 -4.46 4.64
N LYS A 181 2.56 -5.34 5.42
CA LYS A 181 2.18 -5.67 6.80
C LYS A 181 2.09 -4.43 7.69
N LEU A 182 3.10 -3.56 7.63
CA LEU A 182 3.12 -2.33 8.44
C LEU A 182 2.01 -1.35 8.00
N THR A 183 1.78 -1.24 6.70
CA THR A 183 0.78 -0.34 6.11
C THR A 183 -0.65 -0.77 6.47
N ILE A 184 -0.97 -2.06 6.36
CA ILE A 184 -2.31 -2.59 6.66
C ILE A 184 -2.57 -2.80 8.16
N MET A 185 -1.55 -2.68 9.00
CA MET A 185 -1.67 -2.90 10.44
C MET A 185 -2.81 -2.06 11.02
N PRO A 186 -3.74 -2.63 11.81
CA PRO A 186 -4.75 -1.82 12.48
C PRO A 186 -4.11 -0.77 13.41
N TYR A 187 -4.84 0.31 13.71
CA TYR A 187 -4.31 1.38 14.56
C TYR A 187 -4.06 0.88 15.98
N ALA A 188 -4.96 0.05 16.51
CA ALA A 188 -4.83 -0.56 17.84
C ALA A 188 -3.52 -1.35 18.03
N GLU A 189 -2.94 -1.85 16.93
CA GLU A 189 -1.71 -2.64 16.93
C GLU A 189 -0.43 -1.80 16.73
N SER A 190 -0.53 -0.46 16.76
CA SER A 190 0.60 0.45 16.47
C SER A 190 1.86 0.17 17.32
N GLU A 191 1.71 -0.32 18.54
CA GLU A 191 2.86 -0.72 19.39
C GLU A 191 3.72 -1.81 18.73
N ARG A 192 3.13 -2.70 17.91
CA ARG A 192 3.89 -3.74 17.20
C ARG A 192 4.80 -3.17 16.12
N ILE A 193 4.49 -1.99 15.57
CA ILE A 193 5.36 -1.29 14.62
C ILE A 193 6.69 -0.92 15.29
N CYS A 194 6.70 -0.64 16.60
CA CYS A 194 7.92 -0.27 17.33
C CYS A 194 9.03 -1.32 17.22
N ARG A 195 8.70 -2.61 16.99
CA ARG A 195 9.70 -3.68 16.79
C ARG A 195 10.55 -3.50 15.54
N TYR A 196 10.07 -2.75 14.55
CA TYR A 196 10.76 -2.49 13.29
C TYR A 196 11.65 -1.25 13.35
N LEU A 197 11.58 -0.48 14.43
CA LEU A 197 12.46 0.68 14.65
C LEU A 197 13.93 0.28 14.81
N THR A 198 14.19 -0.98 15.19
CA THR A 198 15.53 -1.56 15.34
C THR A 198 15.89 -2.51 14.20
N SER A 199 15.21 -2.42 13.05
CA SER A 199 15.55 -3.23 11.88
C SER A 199 16.95 -2.87 11.36
N ASP A 200 17.69 -3.89 10.91
CA ASP A 200 18.96 -3.73 10.19
C ASP A 200 18.76 -3.28 8.74
N ASP A 201 17.50 -3.22 8.28
CA ASP A 201 17.12 -2.66 6.99
C ASP A 201 16.70 -1.19 7.15
N MET A 202 17.39 -0.31 6.43
CA MET A 202 17.17 1.14 6.50
C MET A 202 15.75 1.55 6.08
N PHE A 203 15.22 0.92 5.05
CA PHE A 203 13.92 1.27 4.48
C PHE A 203 12.78 0.75 5.36
N ILE A 204 12.95 -0.43 5.97
CA ILE A 204 12.00 -0.94 6.97
C ILE A 204 11.98 -0.05 8.21
N GLN A 205 13.14 0.36 8.73
CA GLN A 205 13.24 1.29 9.85
C GLN A 205 12.56 2.63 9.51
N GLU A 206 12.84 3.21 8.34
CA GLU A 206 12.24 4.44 7.87
C GLU A 206 10.70 4.33 7.75
N LYS A 207 10.21 3.27 7.11
CA LYS A 207 8.77 3.01 6.95
C LYS A 207 8.06 2.91 8.30
N ALA A 208 8.65 2.20 9.28
CA ALA A 208 8.11 2.09 10.63
C ALA A 208 8.00 3.45 11.32
N VAL A 209 9.04 4.28 11.22
CA VAL A 209 9.04 5.66 11.75
C VAL A 209 7.97 6.51 11.09
N MET A 210 7.88 6.48 9.74
CA MET A 210 6.89 7.25 8.98
C MET A 210 5.46 6.88 9.36
N LEU A 211 5.17 5.59 9.58
CA LEU A 211 3.84 5.14 9.98
C LEU A 211 3.47 5.59 11.40
N LEU A 212 4.38 5.44 12.37
CA LEU A 212 4.17 5.92 13.74
C LEU A 212 3.95 7.45 13.77
N ARG A 213 4.69 8.19 12.95
CA ARG A 213 4.50 9.62 12.74
C ARG A 213 3.12 9.93 12.16
N LYS A 214 2.72 9.25 11.08
CA LYS A 214 1.43 9.45 10.40
C LYS A 214 0.24 9.17 11.33
N ARG A 215 0.37 8.16 12.20
CA ARG A 215 -0.61 7.81 13.26
C ARG A 215 -0.58 8.72 14.47
N ASN A 216 0.39 9.63 14.53
CA ASN A 216 0.67 10.43 15.72
C ASN A 216 0.77 9.57 17.00
N TYR A 217 1.41 8.40 16.90
CA TYR A 217 1.49 7.42 17.99
C TYR A 217 2.53 7.84 19.03
N THR A 218 2.13 8.77 19.90
CA THR A 218 3.02 9.39 20.89
C THR A 218 3.70 8.44 21.90
N PRO A 219 3.15 7.25 22.25
CA PRO A 219 3.87 6.30 23.11
C PRO A 219 5.24 5.86 22.56
N ALA A 220 5.44 5.90 21.24
CA ALA A 220 6.72 5.56 20.62
C ALA A 220 7.82 6.64 20.78
N ALA A 221 7.56 7.77 21.44
CA ALA A 221 8.49 8.90 21.50
C ALA A 221 9.90 8.51 21.98
N ARG A 222 10.02 7.64 23.00
CA ARG A 222 11.34 7.19 23.47
C ARG A 222 12.04 6.29 22.46
N ALA A 223 11.33 5.36 21.84
CA ALA A 223 11.92 4.50 20.82
C ALA A 223 12.39 5.32 19.60
N LEU A 224 11.62 6.33 19.21
CA LEU A 224 12.00 7.27 18.15
C LEU A 224 13.22 8.14 18.54
N PHE A 225 13.36 8.50 19.81
CA PHE A 225 14.56 9.18 20.28
C PHE A 225 15.82 8.31 20.12
N GLU A 226 15.74 7.02 20.47
CA GLU A 226 16.85 6.08 20.24
C GLU A 226 17.20 5.95 18.75
N VAL A 227 16.20 5.89 17.86
CA VAL A 227 16.42 5.90 16.41
C VAL A 227 17.07 7.22 15.95
N ALA A 228 16.63 8.36 16.49
CA ALA A 228 17.24 9.65 16.15
C ALA A 228 18.73 9.71 16.57
N GLN A 229 19.11 9.09 17.68
CA GLN A 229 20.51 9.03 18.10
C GLN A 229 21.32 8.03 17.27
N ASN A 230 20.82 6.80 17.16
CA ASN A 230 21.63 5.64 16.79
C ASN A 230 21.21 4.98 15.47
N GLY A 231 20.04 5.36 14.92
CA GLY A 231 19.50 4.80 13.69
C GLY A 231 20.28 5.18 12.44
N MET A 232 19.86 4.58 11.33
CA MET A 232 20.42 4.85 10.01
C MET A 232 20.05 6.25 9.53
N HIS A 233 20.70 6.75 8.48
CA HIS A 233 20.56 8.16 8.06
C HIS A 233 19.10 8.58 7.85
N ASN A 234 18.34 7.79 7.08
CA ASN A 234 16.94 8.09 6.78
C ASN A 234 16.05 7.96 8.02
N GLY A 235 16.18 6.85 8.75
CA GLY A 235 15.45 6.61 10.00
C GLY A 235 15.67 7.71 11.04
N ARG A 236 16.91 8.21 11.17
CA ARG A 236 17.26 9.34 12.05
C ARG A 236 16.47 10.60 11.70
N MET A 237 16.51 11.03 10.43
CA MET A 237 15.80 12.23 9.99
C MET A 237 14.29 12.08 10.19
N ALA A 238 13.74 10.93 9.79
CA ALA A 238 12.32 10.62 9.95
C ALA A 238 11.90 10.68 11.44
N ALA A 239 12.75 10.17 12.36
CA ALA A 239 12.44 10.10 13.77
C ALA A 239 12.46 11.50 14.43
N ILE A 240 13.40 12.36 14.04
CA ILE A 240 13.41 13.76 14.47
C ILE A 240 12.13 14.47 14.02
N PHE A 241 11.70 14.27 12.76
CA PHE A 241 10.46 14.86 12.26
C PHE A 241 9.22 14.31 12.98
N ALA A 242 9.21 13.03 13.34
CA ALA A 242 8.14 12.43 14.13
C ALA A 242 8.02 13.09 15.52
N LEU A 243 9.15 13.23 16.23
CA LEU A 243 9.20 13.89 17.55
C LEU A 243 8.75 15.36 17.49
N LYS A 244 9.14 16.09 16.43
CA LYS A 244 8.68 17.47 16.17
C LYS A 244 7.16 17.53 15.97
N GLN A 245 6.58 16.53 15.30
CA GLN A 245 5.14 16.46 15.03
C GLN A 245 4.30 16.13 16.27
N PHE A 246 4.79 15.25 17.16
CA PHE A 246 4.02 14.81 18.34
C PHE A 246 3.65 15.95 19.30
N ARG A 247 4.51 16.98 19.42
CA ARG A 247 4.29 18.19 20.23
C ARG A 247 3.92 17.92 21.70
N THR A 248 4.22 16.75 22.24
CA THR A 248 4.03 16.43 23.67
C THR A 248 5.15 17.04 24.50
N GLU A 249 4.94 17.19 25.81
CA GLU A 249 6.01 17.67 26.70
C GLU A 249 7.21 16.71 26.70
N GLU A 250 6.95 15.41 26.61
CA GLU A 250 8.02 14.41 26.48
C GLU A 250 8.78 14.58 25.15
N SER A 251 8.09 14.72 24.02
CA SER A 251 8.78 14.86 22.72
C SER A 251 9.59 16.15 22.63
N LYS A 252 9.08 17.26 23.18
CA LYS A 252 9.82 18.54 23.28
C LYS A 252 11.08 18.41 24.13
N ARG A 253 11.00 17.69 25.26
CA ARG A 253 12.17 17.44 26.12
C ARG A 253 13.22 16.60 25.38
N LEU A 254 12.80 15.50 24.76
CA LEU A 254 13.67 14.62 23.98
C LEU A 254 14.35 15.36 22.82
N LEU A 255 13.65 16.26 22.12
CA LEU A 255 14.24 17.10 21.07
C LEU A 255 15.35 18.01 21.60
N LYS A 256 15.16 18.65 22.77
CA LYS A 256 16.21 19.46 23.40
C LYS A 256 17.44 18.63 23.77
N GLU A 257 17.22 17.40 24.20
CA GLU A 257 18.32 16.45 24.48
C GLU A 257 19.06 16.09 23.18
N LEU A 258 18.35 15.86 22.06
CA LEU A 258 18.96 15.63 20.75
C LEU A 258 19.75 16.84 20.24
N GLU A 259 19.24 18.06 20.42
CA GLU A 259 19.92 19.31 20.01
C GLU A 259 21.27 19.51 20.71
N ALA A 260 21.44 18.92 21.91
CA ALA A 260 22.70 18.98 22.65
C ALA A 260 23.77 18.02 22.10
N VAL A 261 23.38 16.96 21.39
CA VAL A 261 24.27 15.87 20.98
C VAL A 261 24.40 15.70 19.46
N LEU A 262 23.44 16.22 18.67
CA LEU A 262 23.45 16.14 17.22
C LEU A 262 23.81 17.50 16.56
N PRO A 263 24.42 17.51 15.36
CA PRO A 263 24.70 18.72 14.62
C PRO A 263 23.44 19.56 14.33
N LYS A 264 23.58 20.90 14.33
CA LYS A 264 22.44 21.83 14.13
C LYS A 264 21.66 21.62 12.83
N GLN A 265 22.31 21.11 11.78
CA GLN A 265 21.67 20.85 10.47
C GLN A 265 20.49 19.87 10.54
N TYR A 266 20.42 19.03 11.59
CA TYR A 266 19.32 18.09 11.79
C TYR A 266 18.04 18.76 12.31
N PHE A 267 18.11 20.02 12.75
CA PHE A 267 17.00 20.72 13.41
C PHE A 267 16.46 21.92 12.64
N THR A 268 17.21 22.40 11.64
CA THR A 268 16.79 23.47 10.72
C THR A 268 15.68 23.04 9.78
#